data_AF-B3LXX1-F1
#
_entry.id   AF-B3LXX1-F1
#
_cell.length_a   1.000
_cell.length_b   1.000
_cell.length_c   1.000
_cell.angle_alpha   90.00
_cell.angle_beta   90.00
_cell.angle_gamma   90.00
#
_symmetry.space_group_name_H-M   'P 1'
#
loop_
_entity.id
_entity.type
_entity.pdbx_description
1 polymer ?
#
loop_
_entity_poly.entity_id
_entity_poly.type
_entity_poly.pdbx_seq_one_letter_code
_entity_poly.pdbx_strand_id
1 'polypeptide(L)'
;MKLFKTALILAISSFCLLGELEAHGMMLSPVSRSSRWRYDSSAPTNYDDSGVYCGGFWKQTENDGQCGLCGDDWSLEQPRPNELGGKYGSGVIVQTFTGTTNAEINVKITANHLGYFSFHLCNIDEQGSESEECFNQYPLKFTDDTLKYYINSTTGDIPVTVQLPSSLNCIHCVLRWTYTAGNNWGVCEDGTGAMGCGAQETFKNCADISVLSSARSIFHELPVEVQDVV
;
A
#
# COMPACT_ATOMS: atom_id res chain seq x y z
N MET A 1 -48.64 -4.86 -24.00
CA MET A 1 -47.53 -5.83 -23.95
C MET A 1 -46.18 -5.29 -24.45
N LYS A 2 -46.08 -4.57 -25.58
CA LYS A 2 -44.79 -4.02 -26.06
C LYS A 2 -44.17 -2.98 -25.11
N LEU A 3 -44.98 -2.05 -24.59
CA LEU A 3 -44.56 -1.02 -23.62
C LEU A 3 -43.97 -1.58 -22.32
N PHE A 4 -44.54 -2.68 -21.81
CA PHE A 4 -44.03 -3.38 -20.62
C PHE A 4 -42.68 -4.06 -20.87
N LYS A 5 -42.47 -4.62 -22.07
CA LYS A 5 -41.18 -5.23 -22.44
C LYS A 5 -40.07 -4.19 -22.58
N THR A 6 -40.35 -3.03 -23.19
CA THR A 6 -39.37 -1.93 -23.29
C THR A 6 -39.04 -1.31 -21.94
N ALA A 7 -40.01 -1.16 -21.04
CA ALA A 7 -39.77 -0.65 -19.69
C ALA A 7 -38.92 -1.63 -18.86
N LEU A 8 -39.16 -2.94 -18.99
CA LEU A 8 -38.38 -3.98 -18.31
C LEU A 8 -36.92 -4.02 -18.81
N ILE A 9 -36.69 -3.89 -20.13
CA ILE A 9 -35.33 -3.87 -20.70
C ILE A 9 -34.56 -2.62 -20.23
N LEU A 10 -35.21 -1.45 -20.20
CA LEU A 10 -34.60 -0.22 -19.68
C LEU A 10 -34.26 -0.34 -18.18
N ALA A 11 -35.16 -0.91 -17.37
CA ALA A 11 -34.93 -1.14 -15.95
C ALA A 11 -33.78 -2.13 -15.68
N ILE A 12 -33.69 -3.22 -16.45
CA ILE A 12 -32.59 -4.19 -16.34
C ILE A 12 -31.26 -3.55 -16.80
N SER A 13 -31.26 -2.76 -17.87
CA SER A 13 -30.06 -2.05 -18.34
C SER A 13 -29.57 -0.97 -17.37
N SER A 14 -30.49 -0.32 -16.64
CA SER A 14 -30.15 0.64 -15.59
C SER A 14 -29.66 -0.03 -14.31
N PHE A 15 -30.07 -1.27 -14.04
CA PHE A 15 -29.61 -2.05 -12.89
C PHE A 15 -28.20 -2.66 -13.13
N CYS A 16 -27.84 -2.95 -14.38
CA CYS A 16 -26.50 -3.42 -14.76
C CYS A 16 -25.42 -2.32 -14.79
N LEU A 17 -25.77 -1.05 -14.52
CA LEU A 17 -24.83 0.07 -14.41
C LEU A 17 -24.52 0.46 -12.96
N LEU A 18 -24.94 -0.34 -11.98
CA LEU A 18 -24.36 -0.30 -10.64
C LEU A 18 -23.08 -1.13 -10.67
N GLY A 19 -22.06 -0.63 -11.38
CA GLY A 19 -20.70 -1.01 -11.02
C GLY A 19 -20.53 -0.59 -9.57
N GLU A 20 -20.14 -1.52 -8.70
CA GLU A 20 -19.66 -1.18 -7.36
C GLU A 20 -18.45 -0.25 -7.56
N LEU A 21 -18.69 1.05 -7.62
CA LEU A 21 -17.66 2.07 -7.46
C LEU A 21 -17.34 2.11 -5.97
N GLU A 22 -16.83 0.99 -5.44
CA GLU A 22 -16.23 0.94 -4.11
C GLU A 22 -14.82 1.51 -4.23
N ALA A 23 -14.76 2.83 -4.43
CA ALA A 23 -13.51 3.52 -4.68
C ALA A 23 -12.84 3.84 -3.35
N HIS A 24 -11.71 3.19 -3.09
CA HIS A 24 -11.02 3.16 -1.79
C HIS A 24 -9.79 4.08 -1.72
N GLY A 25 -8.59 3.58 -1.41
CA GLY A 25 -7.39 4.39 -1.26
C GLY A 25 -6.16 3.70 -1.83
N MET A 26 -5.25 4.48 -2.44
CA MET A 26 -4.07 3.95 -3.11
C MET A 26 -2.84 4.84 -2.93
N MET A 27 -1.67 4.25 -2.70
CA MET A 27 -0.39 4.97 -2.70
C MET A 27 0.09 5.16 -4.15
N LEU A 28 0.20 6.43 -4.59
CA LEU A 28 0.53 6.79 -5.97
C LEU A 28 1.93 7.37 -6.16
N SER A 29 2.59 7.80 -5.08
CA SER A 29 4.00 8.19 -5.10
C SER A 29 4.64 7.82 -3.76
N PRO A 30 5.67 6.97 -3.72
CA PRO A 30 6.03 6.02 -4.78
C PRO A 30 4.82 5.20 -5.20
N VAL A 31 4.68 4.89 -6.50
CA VAL A 31 3.50 4.16 -6.98
C VAL A 31 3.49 2.73 -6.46
N SER A 32 2.37 2.28 -5.88
CA SER A 32 2.21 0.91 -5.41
C SER A 32 2.21 -0.11 -6.56
N ARG A 33 2.48 -1.38 -6.24
CA ARG A 33 2.42 -2.52 -7.16
C ARG A 33 1.09 -2.59 -7.92
N SER A 34 -0.03 -2.48 -7.21
CA SER A 34 -1.37 -2.49 -7.83
C SER A 34 -1.64 -1.27 -8.72
N SER A 35 -1.04 -0.11 -8.43
CA SER A 35 -1.26 1.13 -9.18
C SER A 35 -0.22 1.40 -10.27
N ARG A 36 0.83 0.59 -10.39
CA ARG A 36 1.96 0.83 -11.33
C ARG A 36 1.51 1.01 -12.78
N TRP A 37 0.47 0.30 -13.21
CA TRP A 37 -0.09 0.38 -14.56
C TRP A 37 -0.60 1.77 -14.96
N ARG A 38 -0.89 2.63 -13.99
CA ARG A 38 -1.29 4.03 -14.25
C ARG A 38 -0.16 4.86 -14.84
N TYR A 39 1.09 4.45 -14.61
CA TYR A 39 2.30 5.18 -15.03
C TYR A 39 3.20 4.36 -15.95
N ASP A 40 3.02 3.04 -15.99
CA ASP A 40 3.80 2.12 -16.82
C ASP A 40 2.89 1.09 -17.49
N SER A 41 2.70 1.24 -18.79
CA SER A 41 1.85 0.36 -19.61
C SER A 41 2.33 -1.09 -19.70
N SER A 42 3.56 -1.40 -19.29
CA SER A 42 4.05 -2.78 -19.21
C SER A 42 3.56 -3.53 -17.97
N ALA A 43 3.07 -2.80 -16.96
CA ALA A 43 2.56 -3.39 -15.73
C ALA A 43 1.19 -4.07 -15.96
N PRO A 44 0.92 -5.21 -15.30
CA PRO A 44 -0.42 -5.79 -15.30
C PRO A 44 -1.45 -4.81 -14.74
N THR A 45 -2.51 -4.56 -15.50
CA THR A 45 -3.57 -3.64 -15.07
C THR A 45 -4.37 -4.21 -13.91
N ASN A 46 -4.58 -3.38 -12.89
CA ASN A 46 -5.55 -3.61 -11.83
C ASN A 46 -6.53 -2.44 -11.80
N TYR A 47 -7.72 -2.61 -12.35
CA TYR A 47 -8.74 -1.55 -12.35
C TYR A 47 -9.34 -1.27 -10.96
N ASP A 48 -9.08 -2.18 -10.01
CA ASP A 48 -9.47 -2.07 -8.61
C ASP A 48 -8.23 -1.86 -7.71
N ASP A 49 -7.29 -1.03 -8.17
CA ASP A 49 -6.04 -0.77 -7.44
C ASP A 49 -6.22 0.14 -6.22
N SER A 50 -7.36 0.81 -6.11
CA SER A 50 -7.81 1.39 -4.84
C SER A 50 -8.25 0.33 -3.85
N GLY A 51 -8.68 -0.82 -4.35
CA GLY A 51 -9.36 -1.89 -3.64
C GLY A 51 -8.46 -2.94 -2.99
N VAL A 52 -7.33 -2.54 -2.42
CA VAL A 52 -6.40 -3.50 -1.79
C VAL A 52 -6.63 -3.56 -0.27
N TYR A 53 -7.82 -4.07 0.11
CA TYR A 53 -8.41 -4.01 1.47
C TYR A 53 -8.57 -5.34 2.20
N CYS A 54 -7.53 -6.17 2.16
CA CYS A 54 -7.46 -7.44 2.88
C CYS A 54 -8.57 -8.44 2.49
N GLY A 55 -9.15 -8.28 1.29
CA GLY A 55 -10.27 -9.07 0.79
C GLY A 55 -11.67 -8.59 1.22
N GLY A 56 -11.78 -7.43 1.87
CA GLY A 56 -13.04 -6.96 2.47
C GLY A 56 -13.04 -7.05 3.98
N PHE A 57 -13.69 -6.09 4.67
CA PHE A 57 -13.86 -6.12 6.12
C PHE A 57 -14.37 -7.48 6.66
N TRP A 58 -15.37 -8.08 6.01
CA TRP A 58 -15.91 -9.38 6.42
C TRP A 58 -14.89 -10.50 6.25
N LYS A 59 -14.18 -10.53 5.12
CA LYS A 59 -13.16 -11.54 4.86
C LYS A 59 -11.98 -11.40 5.82
N GLN A 60 -11.54 -10.17 6.08
CA GLN A 60 -10.54 -9.86 7.10
C GLN A 60 -10.99 -10.38 8.48
N THR A 61 -12.26 -10.21 8.85
CA THR A 61 -12.81 -10.72 10.11
C THR A 61 -12.84 -12.25 10.15
N GLU A 62 -13.22 -12.92 9.05
CA GLU A 62 -13.12 -14.39 8.92
C GLU A 62 -11.69 -14.90 9.07
N ASN A 63 -10.71 -14.09 8.66
CA ASN A 63 -9.28 -14.36 8.80
C ASN A 63 -8.72 -13.88 10.17
N ASP A 64 -9.55 -13.76 11.21
CA ASP A 64 -9.14 -13.31 12.56
C ASP A 64 -8.45 -11.94 12.57
N GLY A 65 -8.86 -11.03 11.69
CA GLY A 65 -8.28 -9.69 11.52
C GLY A 65 -7.02 -9.67 10.65
N GLN A 66 -6.54 -10.82 10.18
CA GLN A 66 -5.32 -10.93 9.40
C GLN A 66 -5.50 -10.43 7.97
N CYS A 67 -4.39 -9.95 7.41
CA CYS A 67 -4.33 -9.33 6.10
C CYS A 67 -3.04 -9.74 5.40
N GLY A 68 -3.06 -9.92 4.08
CA GLY A 68 -1.85 -10.15 3.29
C GLY A 68 -0.82 -9.04 3.50
N LEU A 69 0.46 -9.33 3.25
CA LEU A 69 1.55 -8.39 3.54
C LEU A 69 1.36 -7.06 2.81
N CYS A 70 0.81 -7.15 1.61
CA CYS A 70 0.54 -6.04 0.70
C CYS A 70 -0.95 -5.86 0.38
N GLY A 71 -1.83 -6.29 1.30
CA GLY A 71 -3.25 -5.94 1.32
C GLY A 71 -4.19 -6.87 0.56
N ASP A 72 -3.67 -7.99 0.05
CA ASP A 72 -4.50 -9.08 -0.46
C ASP A 72 -5.27 -9.80 0.68
N ASP A 73 -6.30 -10.57 0.31
CA ASP A 73 -6.94 -11.53 1.22
C ASP A 73 -5.91 -12.49 1.80
N TRP A 74 -5.83 -12.52 3.13
CA TRP A 74 -4.87 -13.35 3.85
C TRP A 74 -5.02 -14.85 3.56
N SER A 75 -6.22 -15.33 3.22
CA SER A 75 -6.45 -16.74 2.93
C SER A 75 -5.85 -17.23 1.59
N LEU A 76 -5.40 -16.31 0.74
CA LEU A 76 -4.70 -16.66 -0.50
C LEU A 76 -3.30 -17.22 -0.22
N GLU A 77 -2.86 -18.17 -1.04
CA GLU A 77 -1.50 -18.70 -1.00
C GLU A 77 -0.46 -17.62 -1.32
N GLN A 78 0.71 -17.73 -0.68
CA GLN A 78 1.84 -16.85 -0.95
C GLN A 78 2.70 -17.37 -2.13
N PRO A 79 3.27 -16.48 -2.96
CA PRO A 79 3.09 -15.02 -2.93
C PRO A 79 1.71 -14.61 -3.44
N ARG A 80 1.02 -13.79 -2.66
CA ARG A 80 -0.30 -13.24 -3.03
C ARG A 80 -0.13 -12.21 -4.17
N PRO A 81 -1.20 -11.81 -4.87
CA PRO A 81 -1.09 -10.95 -6.05
C PRO A 81 -0.25 -9.68 -5.87
N ASN A 82 -0.29 -9.02 -4.71
CA ASN A 82 0.49 -7.79 -4.44
C ASN A 82 1.80 -8.04 -3.69
N GLU A 83 2.13 -9.29 -3.34
CA GLU A 83 3.42 -9.68 -2.76
C GLU A 83 4.47 -9.88 -3.87
N LEU A 84 5.75 -9.84 -3.52
CA LEU A 84 6.91 -10.02 -4.39
C LEU A 84 6.88 -11.42 -5.01
N GLY A 85 6.97 -11.48 -6.33
CA GLY A 85 6.74 -12.70 -7.10
C GLY A 85 5.28 -12.96 -7.45
N GLY A 86 4.34 -12.22 -6.87
CA GLY A 86 2.92 -12.22 -7.24
C GLY A 86 2.64 -11.48 -8.55
N LYS A 87 1.38 -11.53 -8.99
CA LYS A 87 0.93 -10.94 -10.27
C LYS A 87 1.35 -9.47 -10.45
N TYR A 88 1.27 -8.65 -9.40
CA TYR A 88 1.61 -7.23 -9.42
C TYR A 88 2.98 -6.94 -8.80
N GLY A 89 3.54 -7.86 -8.01
CA GLY A 89 4.83 -7.71 -7.34
C GLY A 89 6.02 -8.13 -8.18
N SER A 90 6.27 -7.44 -9.28
CA SER A 90 7.40 -7.72 -10.18
C SER A 90 8.77 -7.25 -9.66
N GLY A 91 8.84 -6.62 -8.48
CA GLY A 91 10.10 -6.12 -7.88
C GLY A 91 10.71 -4.92 -8.62
N VAL A 92 9.93 -4.21 -9.43
CA VAL A 92 10.42 -3.05 -10.19
C VAL A 92 10.56 -1.86 -9.25
N ILE A 93 11.79 -1.37 -9.08
CA ILE A 93 12.06 -0.16 -8.28
C ILE A 93 11.38 1.05 -8.93
N VAL A 94 10.36 1.60 -8.26
CA VAL A 94 9.57 2.73 -8.77
C VAL A 94 10.10 4.09 -8.32
N GLN A 95 10.93 4.13 -7.27
CA GLN A 95 11.52 5.37 -6.76
C GLN A 95 12.80 5.06 -5.97
N THR A 96 13.79 5.95 -6.07
CA THR A 96 15.05 5.87 -5.32
C THR A 96 15.25 7.14 -4.50
N PHE A 97 15.37 6.97 -3.18
CA PHE A 97 15.67 8.03 -2.23
C PHE A 97 17.17 8.06 -1.95
N THR A 98 17.88 9.04 -2.51
CA THR A 98 19.35 9.14 -2.40
C THR A 98 19.75 10.29 -1.50
N GLY A 99 20.52 10.02 -0.45
CA GLY A 99 21.09 11.05 0.43
C GLY A 99 20.05 11.92 1.15
N THR A 100 18.82 11.42 1.28
CA THR A 100 17.72 12.09 1.99
C THR A 100 17.33 11.27 3.21
N THR A 101 16.92 11.96 4.27
CA THR A 101 16.37 11.36 5.50
C THR A 101 14.85 11.40 5.52
N ASN A 102 14.21 11.93 4.47
CA ASN A 102 12.76 12.03 4.36
C ASN A 102 12.29 11.48 3.01
N ALA A 103 11.15 10.80 3.02
CA ALA A 103 10.40 10.40 1.84
C ALA A 103 9.08 11.16 1.78
N GLU A 104 8.84 11.87 0.68
CA GLU A 104 7.54 12.42 0.34
C GLU A 104 6.68 11.34 -0.30
N ILE A 105 5.50 11.13 0.26
CA ILE A 105 4.56 10.10 -0.17
C ILE A 105 3.24 10.78 -0.51
N ASN A 106 2.62 10.40 -1.63
CA ASN A 106 1.27 10.81 -1.98
C ASN A 106 0.33 9.62 -1.99
N VAL A 107 -0.71 9.71 -1.15
CA VAL A 107 -1.81 8.76 -1.11
C VAL A 107 -3.04 9.41 -1.72
N LYS A 108 -3.72 8.71 -2.64
CA LYS A 108 -5.00 9.12 -3.20
C LYS A 108 -6.13 8.42 -2.45
N ILE A 109 -7.01 9.20 -1.82
CA ILE A 109 -8.23 8.70 -1.16
C ILE A 109 -9.44 9.09 -1.99
N THR A 110 -10.18 8.09 -2.47
CA THR A 110 -11.43 8.29 -3.23
C THR A 110 -12.67 8.14 -2.34
N ALA A 111 -12.60 7.35 -1.28
CA ALA A 111 -13.56 7.32 -0.18
C ALA A 111 -12.84 7.34 1.16
N ASN A 112 -13.24 8.25 2.05
CA ASN A 112 -12.62 8.42 3.36
C ASN A 112 -13.41 7.66 4.42
N HIS A 113 -12.73 6.78 5.15
CA HIS A 113 -13.26 5.95 6.22
C HIS A 113 -12.74 6.36 7.61
N LEU A 114 -12.34 7.63 7.78
CA LEU A 114 -11.67 8.17 8.98
C LEU A 114 -10.41 7.37 9.32
N GLY A 115 -9.97 7.31 10.58
CA GLY A 115 -8.83 6.48 10.98
C GLY A 115 -7.48 7.13 10.66
N TYR A 116 -6.49 6.31 10.29
CA TYR A 116 -5.11 6.78 10.18
C TYR A 116 -4.24 5.99 9.20
N PHE A 117 -3.20 6.64 8.70
CA PHE A 117 -2.13 6.04 7.93
C PHE A 117 -0.95 5.66 8.82
N SER A 118 -0.26 4.59 8.46
CA SER A 118 1.06 4.24 8.99
C SER A 118 1.94 3.69 7.86
N PHE A 119 3.25 3.76 8.05
CA PHE A 119 4.23 3.33 7.06
C PHE A 119 5.27 2.44 7.70
N HIS A 120 5.63 1.37 6.98
CA HIS A 120 6.70 0.46 7.36
C HIS A 120 7.60 0.22 6.16
N LEU A 121 8.86 -0.10 6.42
CA LEU A 121 9.83 -0.45 5.40
C LEU A 121 10.37 -1.85 5.67
N CYS A 122 10.53 -2.64 4.62
CA CYS A 122 11.19 -3.94 4.68
C CYS A 122 12.44 -3.90 3.80
N ASN A 123 13.60 -4.30 4.35
CA ASN A 123 14.86 -4.40 3.61
C ASN A 123 14.99 -5.80 2.99
N ILE A 124 14.73 -5.93 1.69
CA ILE A 124 14.76 -7.23 0.99
C ILE A 124 16.19 -7.72 0.82
N ASP A 125 17.16 -6.82 0.65
CA ASP A 125 18.58 -7.20 0.52
C ASP A 125 19.07 -8.01 1.74
N GLU A 126 18.51 -7.74 2.92
CA GLU A 126 18.86 -8.42 4.17
C GLU A 126 17.98 -9.64 4.44
N GLN A 127 16.67 -9.55 4.20
CA GLN A 127 15.71 -10.59 4.58
C GLN A 127 15.40 -11.61 3.46
N GLY A 128 15.77 -11.32 2.21
CA GLY A 128 15.51 -12.14 1.02
C GLY A 128 14.08 -12.11 0.51
N SER A 129 13.09 -11.83 1.37
CA SER A 129 11.67 -11.67 1.02
C SER A 129 10.95 -10.77 2.02
N GLU A 130 9.76 -10.28 1.68
CA GLU A 130 8.96 -9.52 2.63
C GLU A 130 8.25 -10.43 3.65
N SER A 131 8.15 -9.96 4.89
CA SER A 131 7.41 -10.60 5.98
C SER A 131 6.96 -9.53 6.99
N GLU A 132 6.03 -9.87 7.89
CA GLU A 132 5.65 -8.94 8.96
C GLU A 132 6.85 -8.62 9.88
N GLU A 133 7.72 -9.61 10.15
CA GLU A 133 8.95 -9.40 10.92
C GLU A 133 9.88 -8.39 10.23
N CYS A 134 10.01 -8.45 8.91
CA CYS A 134 10.81 -7.50 8.15
C CYS A 134 10.24 -6.08 8.24
N PHE A 135 8.93 -5.91 8.03
CA PHE A 135 8.29 -4.59 8.14
C PHE A 135 8.38 -4.01 9.55
N ASN A 136 8.27 -4.85 10.57
CA ASN A 136 8.33 -4.44 11.97
C ASN A 136 9.74 -3.97 12.41
N GLN A 137 10.78 -4.19 11.61
CA GLN A 137 12.12 -3.62 11.87
C GLN A 137 12.16 -2.11 11.65
N TYR A 138 11.37 -1.60 10.70
CA TYR A 138 11.40 -0.18 10.31
C TYR A 138 10.00 0.43 10.24
N PRO A 139 9.30 0.62 11.37
CA PRO A 139 8.17 1.54 11.43
C PRO A 139 8.67 2.97 11.19
N LEU A 140 8.09 3.65 10.20
CA LEU A 140 8.52 4.99 9.81
C LEU A 140 7.71 6.05 10.54
N LYS A 141 8.42 7.06 11.07
CA LYS A 141 7.81 8.20 11.74
C LYS A 141 7.44 9.29 10.76
N PHE A 142 6.36 10.02 11.03
CA PHE A 142 6.09 11.29 10.38
C PHE A 142 7.02 12.39 10.91
N THR A 143 6.97 13.59 10.31
CA THR A 143 7.85 14.72 10.67
C THR A 143 7.62 15.26 12.09
N ASP A 144 6.51 14.91 12.74
CA ASP A 144 6.18 15.24 14.12
C ASP A 144 6.55 14.11 15.11
N ASP A 145 7.37 13.16 14.67
CA ASP A 145 7.82 11.97 15.41
C ASP A 145 6.74 10.95 15.78
N THR A 146 5.51 11.12 15.27
CA THR A 146 4.44 10.14 15.45
C THR A 146 4.55 8.98 14.45
N LEU A 147 3.89 7.85 14.75
CA LEU A 147 3.80 6.69 13.85
C LEU A 147 2.46 6.63 13.08
N LYS A 148 1.55 7.56 13.35
CA LYS A 148 0.19 7.56 12.81
C LYS A 148 -0.18 8.96 12.32
N TYR A 149 -0.67 9.04 11.08
CA TYR A 149 -1.25 10.25 10.52
C TYR A 149 -2.77 10.11 10.45
N TYR A 150 -3.50 10.88 11.24
CA TYR A 150 -4.96 10.85 11.27
C TYR A 150 -5.55 11.71 10.16
N ILE A 151 -6.29 11.10 9.24
CA ILE A 151 -6.73 11.71 7.97
C ILE A 151 -7.92 12.69 8.08
N ASN A 152 -8.62 12.72 9.22
CA ASN A 152 -9.91 13.40 9.37
C ASN A 152 -10.85 13.02 8.21
N SER A 153 -11.61 13.96 7.64
CA SER A 153 -12.54 13.73 6.51
C SER A 153 -11.94 14.07 5.13
N THR A 154 -10.61 14.19 5.03
CA THR A 154 -9.92 14.61 3.79
C THR A 154 -10.05 13.56 2.68
N THR A 155 -10.33 13.99 1.46
CA THR A 155 -10.34 13.15 0.25
C THR A 155 -9.44 13.78 -0.82
N GLY A 156 -9.08 13.02 -1.85
CA GLY A 156 -8.16 13.46 -2.90
C GLY A 156 -6.73 13.06 -2.61
N ASP A 157 -5.79 13.84 -3.14
CA ASP A 157 -4.35 13.63 -2.97
C ASP A 157 -3.91 14.16 -1.61
N ILE A 158 -3.27 13.30 -0.82
CA ILE A 158 -2.87 13.56 0.55
C ILE A 158 -1.36 13.36 0.63
N PRO A 159 -0.59 14.44 0.51
CA PRO A 159 0.85 14.39 0.68
C PRO A 159 1.19 14.21 2.16
N VAL A 160 2.06 13.25 2.45
CA VAL A 160 2.64 13.03 3.77
C VAL A 160 4.14 12.86 3.64
N THR A 161 4.87 13.17 4.70
CA THR A 161 6.33 13.00 4.73
C THR A 161 6.69 12.10 5.90
N VAL A 162 7.48 11.06 5.61
CA VAL A 162 7.99 10.12 6.61
C VAL A 162 9.51 10.17 6.67
N GLN A 163 10.06 9.90 7.84
CA GLN A 163 11.49 9.85 8.11
C GLN A 163 12.04 8.48 7.70
N LEU A 164 13.03 8.48 6.81
CA LEU A 164 13.79 7.28 6.43
C LEU A 164 14.91 7.03 7.45
N PRO A 165 15.24 5.77 7.78
CA PRO A 165 16.34 5.47 8.69
C PRO A 165 17.68 5.94 8.09
N SER A 166 18.40 6.80 8.80
CA SER A 166 19.62 7.46 8.29
C SER A 166 20.76 6.51 7.93
N SER A 167 20.84 5.36 8.58
CA SER A 167 21.86 4.34 8.33
C SER A 167 21.43 3.27 7.33
N LEU A 168 20.18 3.29 6.85
CA LEU A 168 19.69 2.26 5.94
C LEU A 168 20.29 2.46 4.53
N ASN A 169 20.89 1.39 4.02
CA ASN A 169 21.27 1.27 2.62
C ASN A 169 20.61 0.01 2.06
N CYS A 170 19.66 0.19 1.16
CA CYS A 170 18.79 -0.87 0.69
C CYS A 170 18.45 -0.60 -0.78
N ILE A 171 18.95 -1.48 -1.65
CA ILE A 171 18.79 -1.48 -3.10
C ILE A 171 17.36 -1.88 -3.44
N HIS A 172 16.86 -2.94 -2.81
CA HIS A 172 15.46 -3.35 -2.91
C HIS A 172 14.81 -3.31 -1.53
N CYS A 173 13.98 -2.29 -1.30
CA CYS A 173 13.12 -2.19 -0.15
C CYS A 173 11.66 -2.23 -0.57
N VAL A 174 10.81 -2.70 0.33
CA VAL A 174 9.37 -2.59 0.17
C VAL A 174 8.85 -1.56 1.15
N LEU A 175 8.33 -0.45 0.63
CA LEU A 175 7.59 0.54 1.42
C LEU A 175 6.13 0.11 1.47
N ARG A 176 5.61 -0.11 2.69
CA ARG A 176 4.22 -0.45 2.93
C ARG A 176 3.47 0.72 3.53
N TRP A 177 2.47 1.20 2.82
CA TRP A 177 1.41 2.03 3.37
C TRP A 177 0.32 1.15 3.95
N THR A 178 -0.12 1.44 5.16
CA THR A 178 -1.30 0.83 5.78
C THR A 178 -2.28 1.94 6.14
N TYR A 179 -3.52 1.81 5.68
CA TYR A 179 -4.64 2.64 6.12
C TYR A 179 -5.60 1.80 6.95
N THR A 180 -5.67 2.09 8.25
CA THR A 180 -6.67 1.50 9.14
C THR A 180 -7.83 2.48 9.24
N ALA A 181 -9.00 2.04 8.78
CA ALA A 181 -10.24 2.81 8.88
C ALA A 181 -10.60 3.08 10.36
N GLY A 182 -11.55 3.99 10.57
CA GLY A 182 -11.99 4.40 11.90
C GLY A 182 -13.47 4.74 11.98
N ASN A 183 -14.27 4.21 11.05
CA ASN A 183 -15.70 4.49 10.90
C ASN A 183 -16.59 3.36 11.44
N ASN A 184 -16.03 2.26 11.96
CA ASN A 184 -16.80 1.25 12.68
C ASN A 184 -16.80 1.54 14.18
N TRP A 185 -17.94 1.32 14.83
CA TRP A 185 -18.03 1.33 16.29
C TRP A 185 -17.60 -0.02 16.84
N GLY A 186 -16.79 -0.03 17.90
CA GLY A 186 -16.38 -1.27 18.57
C GLY A 186 -15.91 -1.04 19.99
N VAL A 187 -15.41 -2.11 20.61
CA VAL A 187 -14.89 -2.10 21.98
C VAL A 187 -13.40 -1.77 21.93
N CYS A 188 -12.99 -0.75 22.68
CA CYS A 188 -11.61 -0.32 22.85
C CYS A 188 -10.87 -1.22 23.85
N GLU A 189 -9.55 -1.09 23.94
CA GLU A 189 -8.72 -1.90 24.86
C GLU A 189 -9.09 -1.72 26.34
N ASP A 190 -9.59 -0.54 26.70
CA ASP A 190 -10.06 -0.22 28.06
C ASP A 190 -11.48 -0.74 28.37
N GLY A 191 -12.08 -1.47 27.42
CA GLY A 191 -13.44 -2.01 27.53
C GLY A 191 -14.55 -1.00 27.23
N THR A 192 -14.22 0.27 26.96
CA THR A 192 -15.22 1.26 26.53
C THR A 192 -15.62 1.05 25.07
N GLY A 193 -16.76 1.58 24.69
CA GLY A 193 -17.26 1.49 23.33
C GLY A 193 -17.17 2.82 22.60
N ALA A 194 -16.47 2.86 21.47
CA ALA A 194 -16.26 4.08 20.71
C ALA A 194 -16.11 3.84 19.20
N MET A 195 -16.24 4.92 18.43
CA MET A 195 -15.95 4.93 17.00
C MET A 195 -14.44 4.73 16.77
N GLY A 196 -14.08 3.88 15.81
CA GLY A 196 -12.70 3.53 15.48
C GLY A 196 -12.05 2.49 16.40
N CYS A 197 -12.81 1.93 17.35
CA CYS A 197 -12.37 0.82 18.19
C CYS A 197 -12.81 -0.54 17.65
N GLY A 198 -12.18 -1.61 18.13
CA GLY A 198 -12.43 -2.97 17.63
C GLY A 198 -11.94 -3.17 16.19
N ALA A 199 -12.57 -4.12 15.49
CA ALA A 199 -12.21 -4.43 14.11
C ALA A 199 -12.54 -3.27 13.16
N GLN A 200 -11.56 -2.88 12.36
CA GLN A 200 -11.67 -1.86 11.33
C GLN A 200 -11.19 -2.42 10.00
N GLU A 201 -11.77 -1.95 8.90
CA GLU A 201 -11.26 -2.26 7.57
C GLU A 201 -9.83 -1.74 7.41
N THR A 202 -9.01 -2.50 6.70
CA THR A 202 -7.61 -2.19 6.51
C THR A 202 -7.25 -2.24 5.04
N PHE A 203 -6.55 -1.22 4.56
CA PHE A 203 -5.93 -1.18 3.24
C PHE A 203 -4.43 -1.30 3.41
N LYS A 204 -3.77 -2.09 2.57
CA LYS A 204 -2.31 -2.08 2.50
C LYS A 204 -1.88 -1.97 1.05
N ASN A 205 -0.85 -1.17 0.80
CA ASN A 205 -0.17 -1.14 -0.49
C ASN A 205 1.33 -1.24 -0.28
N CYS A 206 2.00 -1.95 -1.19
CA CYS A 206 3.45 -2.06 -1.23
C CYS A 206 4.00 -1.39 -2.49
N ALA A 207 5.11 -0.67 -2.35
CA ALA A 207 5.92 -0.17 -3.46
C ALA A 207 7.37 -0.61 -3.28
N ASP A 208 7.98 -1.07 -4.37
CA ASP A 208 9.39 -1.44 -4.42
C ASP A 208 10.23 -0.17 -4.65
N ILE A 209 11.12 0.17 -3.72
CA ILE A 209 11.92 1.39 -3.72
C ILE A 209 13.39 1.10 -3.37
N SER A 210 14.26 2.09 -3.57
CA SER A 210 15.62 2.07 -3.02
C SER A 210 15.82 3.22 -2.03
N VAL A 211 16.61 2.98 -0.98
CA VAL A 211 17.05 3.99 -0.01
C VAL A 211 18.57 3.91 0.10
N LEU A 212 19.27 4.96 -0.36
CA LEU A 212 20.72 5.00 -0.42
C LEU A 212 21.24 6.12 0.50
N SER A 213 21.83 5.74 1.63
CA SER A 213 22.25 6.64 2.72
C SER A 213 23.36 7.64 2.35
N SER A 214 24.08 7.44 1.24
CA SER A 214 25.01 8.43 0.71
C SER A 214 25.29 8.21 -0.79
N ALA A 215 25.69 9.27 -1.49
CA ALA A 215 26.20 9.15 -2.86
C ALA A 215 27.41 8.21 -2.98
N ARG A 216 28.09 7.91 -1.86
CA ARG A 216 29.22 6.97 -1.84
C ARG A 216 28.78 5.51 -2.05
N SER A 217 27.55 5.17 -1.63
CA SER A 217 26.94 3.85 -1.84
C SER A 217 26.67 3.57 -3.32
N ILE A 218 26.48 4.62 -4.13
CA ILE A 218 26.29 4.54 -5.59
C ILE A 218 27.54 3.97 -6.28
N PHE A 219 28.74 4.21 -5.74
CA PHE A 219 29.98 3.74 -6.38
C PHE A 219 30.24 2.25 -6.23
N HIS A 220 29.50 1.52 -5.38
CA HIS A 220 29.58 0.06 -5.36
C HIS A 220 28.85 -0.59 -6.56
N GLU A 221 28.06 0.19 -7.31
CA GLU A 221 27.32 -0.28 -8.50
C GLU A 221 28.11 -0.17 -9.81
N LEU A 222 29.25 0.51 -9.82
CA LEU A 222 30.12 0.53 -11.01
C LEU A 222 31.14 -0.59 -10.92
N PRO A 223 31.24 -1.50 -11.90
CA PRO A 223 32.33 -2.46 -11.95
C PRO A 223 33.64 -1.67 -11.96
N VAL A 224 34.49 -1.91 -10.97
CA VAL A 224 35.85 -1.37 -10.95
C VAL A 224 36.59 -2.03 -12.11
N GLU A 225 36.76 -1.29 -13.20
CA GLU A 225 37.60 -1.72 -14.31
C GLU A 225 39.05 -1.75 -13.80
N VAL A 226 39.52 -2.95 -13.46
CA VAL A 226 40.92 -3.17 -13.10
C VAL A 226 41.73 -2.99 -14.38
N GLN A 227 42.38 -1.84 -14.54
CA GLN A 227 43.44 -1.70 -15.52
C GLN A 227 44.62 -2.57 -15.06
N ASP A 228 44.78 -3.71 -15.73
CA ASP A 228 46.03 -4.47 -15.65
C ASP A 228 47.14 -3.61 -16.24
N VAL A 229 47.99 -3.07 -15.35
CA VAL A 229 49.24 -2.42 -15.74
C VAL A 229 50.27 -3.53 -15.95
N VAL A 230 50.57 -3.81 -17.22
CA VAL A 230 51.75 -4.60 -17.65
C VAL A 230 52.90 -3.67 -17.96
#